data_AF-A0A9W4SLW3-F1
#
_entry.id   AF-A0A9W4SLW3-F1
#
_cell.length_a   1.000
_cell.length_b   1.000
_cell.length_c   1.000
_cell.angle_alpha   90.00
_cell.angle_beta   90.00
_cell.angle_gamma   90.00
#
_symmetry.space_group_name_H-M   'P 1'
#
loop_
_entity.id
_entity.type
_entity.pdbx_description
1 polymer ?
#
loop_
_entity_poly.entity_id
_entity_poly.type
_entity_poly.pdbx_seq_one_letter_code
_entity_poly.pdbx_strand_id
1 'polypeptide(L)'
;MKSADENRIFQDLLNACRNGDLELVERLAFLIPHSSYCYTVYALEKRTNTTLNWISLVRNFGAPINQTDTWQCSPLYLACLCGHYREFLLENGARCGQDTFEGQRCYYGALTIKIRSLLSSYKYTKADDKYQPFRKFFSHILERPLDTFSDVIFKLNAPYGWLRGYNTLEKLEISAHRSILYARSTFFASKFQTIWRTSKVIEIQEIQIHPTCFRTMLRYLYTGEITSIPNSLMDNMIQLCQYVCLNNLAERYKNKRINQDLDKVEFKKLQNDLVKFFKNVLLEDKQYYVETDYNNKMEFTESQHDICIRVEDEYFNCHKVFLTERCEYFKAMFTGPFSEKLLRSPRVSDCSSEVFALILEFIYTDKCDIPESLACEVLIKADMYLLDKLKSIASIVLTKLSEPLEDIYVLMRTAIDLNIVRLEQWCCRWFAEHLHEVIEDQRFLDFICESAHSIKKRQETDTIPFIDDLRYWLSKKYSVLEDDIDKRSGKVREYDGEEITDWEAEYNLVLEKIEQVLLSLDLNA
;
A
#
# COMPACT_ATOMS: atom_id res chain seq x y z
N MET A 1 -24.38 11.12 -15.95
CA MET A 1 -24.93 11.90 -14.81
C MET A 1 -24.03 11.86 -13.58
N LYS A 2 -23.45 10.71 -13.18
CA LYS A 2 -22.56 10.57 -11.99
C LYS A 2 -21.39 11.59 -11.88
N SER A 3 -20.76 12.01 -12.99
CA SER A 3 -19.60 12.93 -12.93
C SER A 3 -19.95 14.41 -12.78
N ALA A 4 -21.21 14.81 -13.02
CA ALA A 4 -21.61 16.22 -12.93
C ALA A 4 -21.91 16.62 -11.47
N ASP A 5 -22.46 15.69 -10.69
CA ASP A 5 -22.92 15.94 -9.32
C ASP A 5 -21.77 15.95 -8.29
N GLU A 6 -20.78 15.06 -8.43
CA GLU A 6 -19.55 15.09 -7.62
C GLU A 6 -18.74 16.36 -7.88
N ASN A 7 -18.63 16.76 -9.15
CA ASN A 7 -17.93 17.99 -9.54
C ASN A 7 -18.64 19.22 -8.96
N ARG A 8 -19.98 19.25 -8.94
CA ARG A 8 -20.73 20.38 -8.38
C ARG A 8 -20.51 20.54 -6.87
N ILE A 9 -20.58 19.45 -6.11
CA ILE A 9 -20.40 19.51 -4.65
C ILE A 9 -18.93 19.80 -4.28
N PHE A 10 -17.98 19.27 -5.05
CA PHE A 10 -16.58 19.68 -4.93
C PHE A 10 -16.41 21.17 -5.20
N GLN A 11 -17.02 21.73 -6.25
CA GLN A 11 -17.01 23.17 -6.51
C GLN A 11 -17.67 23.98 -5.38
N ASP A 12 -18.77 23.51 -4.81
CA ASP A 12 -19.43 24.17 -3.67
C ASP A 12 -18.56 24.13 -2.41
N LEU A 13 -17.84 23.02 -2.17
CA LEU A 13 -16.85 22.92 -1.09
C LEU A 13 -15.69 23.89 -1.32
N LEU A 14 -15.17 24.01 -2.54
CA LEU A 14 -14.12 24.99 -2.86
C LEU A 14 -14.61 26.43 -2.66
N ASN A 15 -15.85 26.72 -3.04
CA ASN A 15 -16.44 28.05 -2.85
C ASN A 15 -16.71 28.37 -1.37
N ALA A 16 -17.17 27.41 -0.58
CA ALA A 16 -17.28 27.55 0.86
C ALA A 16 -15.90 27.71 1.53
N CYS A 17 -14.86 27.03 1.00
CA CYS A 17 -13.48 27.24 1.40
C CYS A 17 -13.00 28.67 1.14
N ARG A 18 -13.33 29.22 -0.04
CA ARG A 18 -12.98 30.58 -0.48
C ARG A 18 -13.72 31.67 0.31
N ASN A 19 -14.97 31.43 0.68
CA ASN A 19 -15.82 32.39 1.37
C ASN A 19 -15.69 32.36 2.90
N GLY A 20 -14.96 31.38 3.47
CA GLY A 20 -14.79 31.25 4.91
C GLY A 20 -16.03 30.78 5.67
N ASP A 21 -17.03 30.23 4.98
CA ASP A 21 -18.27 29.74 5.57
C ASP A 21 -18.04 28.40 6.28
N LEU A 22 -17.72 28.48 7.56
CA LEU A 22 -17.32 27.33 8.38
C LEU A 22 -18.44 26.29 8.47
N GLU A 23 -19.68 26.75 8.64
CA GLU A 23 -20.85 25.89 8.80
C GLU A 23 -21.20 25.17 7.50
N LEU A 24 -21.06 25.85 6.35
CA LEU A 24 -21.27 25.23 5.03
C LEU A 24 -20.12 24.30 4.63
N VAL A 25 -18.86 24.64 4.95
CA VAL A 25 -17.70 23.74 4.76
C VAL A 25 -17.90 22.45 5.57
N GLU A 26 -18.35 22.57 6.82
CA GLU A 26 -18.64 21.44 7.71
C GLU A 26 -19.81 20.59 7.22
N ARG A 27 -20.87 21.21 6.67
CA ARG A 27 -22.05 20.53 6.12
C ARG A 27 -21.80 19.85 4.76
N LEU A 28 -21.08 20.48 3.84
CA LEU A 28 -20.81 19.94 2.50
C LEU A 28 -19.78 18.80 2.53
N ALA A 29 -18.85 18.82 3.50
CA ALA A 29 -17.93 17.72 3.75
C ALA A 29 -18.62 16.42 4.22
N PHE A 30 -19.92 16.46 4.56
CA PHE A 30 -20.67 15.32 5.10
C PHE A 30 -21.51 14.55 4.05
N LEU A 31 -21.71 15.07 2.83
CA LEU A 31 -22.78 14.62 1.91
C LEU A 31 -22.37 13.69 0.75
N ILE A 32 -21.18 13.07 0.72
CA ILE A 32 -20.74 12.20 -0.41
C ILE A 32 -19.92 11.00 0.12
N PRO A 33 -19.94 9.75 -0.44
CA PRO A 33 -20.73 9.12 -1.55
C PRO A 33 -21.51 7.83 -1.13
N HIS A 34 -22.40 7.15 -1.88
CA HIS A 34 -23.10 7.34 -3.17
C HIS A 34 -24.41 6.51 -3.17
N SER A 35 -25.55 7.15 -3.40
CA SER A 35 -26.54 6.80 -4.45
C SER A 35 -27.80 7.66 -4.25
N SER A 36 -28.05 8.55 -5.22
CA SER A 36 -29.27 9.34 -5.48
C SER A 36 -30.03 9.96 -4.30
N TYR A 37 -29.97 11.30 -4.17
CA TYR A 37 -31.08 12.24 -4.42
C TYR A 37 -30.75 13.63 -3.84
N CYS A 38 -30.45 14.58 -4.74
CA CYS A 38 -30.45 16.00 -4.43
C CYS A 38 -31.84 16.58 -4.67
N TYR A 39 -32.59 16.87 -3.60
CA TYR A 39 -33.63 17.91 -3.62
C TYR A 39 -33.91 18.51 -2.23
N THR A 40 -32.93 18.68 -1.34
CA THR A 40 -33.16 19.43 -0.08
C THR A 40 -31.90 20.07 0.50
N VAL A 41 -31.28 21.01 -0.22
CA VAL A 41 -30.37 21.98 0.43
C VAL A 41 -31.04 23.35 0.63
N TYR A 42 -32.24 23.57 0.08
CA TYR A 42 -32.96 24.84 0.21
C TYR A 42 -33.84 24.96 1.47
N ALA A 43 -33.79 24.02 2.43
CA ALA A 43 -34.76 23.97 3.54
C ALA A 43 -34.17 23.85 4.96
N LEU A 44 -32.85 23.84 5.13
CA LEU A 44 -32.20 23.69 6.45
C LEU A 44 -31.60 25.00 7.00
N GLU A 45 -32.13 26.14 6.58
CA GLU A 45 -31.70 27.46 7.07
C GLU A 45 -32.62 28.05 8.14
N LYS A 46 -33.65 27.33 8.60
CA LYS A 46 -34.49 27.80 9.70
C LYS A 46 -34.80 26.70 10.69
N ARG A 47 -34.26 26.88 11.91
CA ARG A 47 -34.45 26.09 13.15
C ARG A 47 -33.51 24.88 13.15
N THR A 48 -32.46 24.81 13.97
CA THR A 48 -32.46 24.99 15.42
C THR A 48 -31.04 25.24 15.95
N ASN A 49 -30.92 26.19 16.89
CA ASN A 49 -29.79 26.34 17.81
C ASN A 49 -29.71 25.10 18.71
N THR A 50 -28.74 24.20 18.48
CA THR A 50 -28.22 23.29 19.51
C THR A 50 -26.79 22.88 19.15
N THR A 51 -25.84 23.52 19.83
CA THR A 51 -24.42 23.18 19.91
C THR A 51 -24.22 21.88 20.67
N LEU A 52 -24.34 20.71 20.01
CA LEU A 52 -23.83 19.46 20.58
C LEU A 52 -23.47 18.44 19.49
N ASN A 53 -22.18 18.09 19.46
CA ASN A 53 -21.57 16.86 18.91
C ASN A 53 -21.16 16.76 17.42
N TRP A 54 -20.84 17.88 16.75
CA TRP A 54 -20.42 17.92 15.34
C TRP A 54 -19.02 17.31 15.06
N ILE A 55 -18.08 17.39 16.00
CA ILE A 55 -16.71 16.82 15.87
C ILE A 55 -16.73 15.29 15.64
N SER A 56 -17.79 14.61 16.11
CA SER A 56 -17.98 13.17 15.93
C SER A 56 -18.57 12.78 14.56
N LEU A 57 -19.26 13.70 13.88
CA LEU A 57 -19.84 13.47 12.56
C LEU A 57 -18.81 13.62 11.43
N VAL A 58 -17.80 14.43 11.68
CA VAL A 58 -16.79 14.87 10.72
C VAL A 58 -15.76 13.78 10.39
N ARG A 59 -15.30 13.02 11.40
CA ARG A 59 -14.35 11.91 11.22
C ARG A 59 -14.89 10.75 10.37
N ASN A 60 -16.19 10.71 10.11
CA ASN A 60 -16.89 9.48 9.74
C ASN A 60 -17.19 9.29 8.24
N PHE A 61 -17.07 10.30 7.35
CA PHE A 61 -17.69 10.21 6.01
C PHE A 61 -16.87 10.64 4.77
N GLY A 62 -15.53 10.74 4.85
CA GLY A 62 -14.68 10.64 3.66
C GLY A 62 -14.87 11.70 2.56
N ALA A 63 -14.95 12.98 2.94
CA ALA A 63 -14.88 14.08 1.96
C ALA A 63 -13.59 14.01 1.13
N PRO A 64 -13.59 14.42 -0.16
CA PRO A 64 -12.41 14.48 -1.01
C PRO A 64 -11.49 15.65 -0.63
N ILE A 65 -11.06 15.70 0.64
CA ILE A 65 -10.25 16.76 1.25
C ILE A 65 -8.88 16.91 0.56
N ASN A 66 -8.43 15.85 -0.11
CA ASN A 66 -7.17 15.79 -0.85
C ASN A 66 -7.34 15.82 -2.38
N GLN A 67 -8.57 15.96 -2.89
CA GLN A 67 -8.79 16.12 -4.33
C GLN A 67 -8.46 17.56 -4.74
N THR A 68 -7.95 17.74 -5.95
CA THR A 68 -7.57 19.03 -6.50
C THR A 68 -8.48 19.44 -7.65
N ASP A 69 -8.65 20.74 -7.84
CA ASP A 69 -9.38 21.30 -8.98
C ASP A 69 -8.55 21.31 -10.28
N THR A 70 -9.11 21.89 -11.34
CA THR A 70 -8.43 22.03 -12.64
C THR A 70 -7.16 22.87 -12.60
N TRP A 71 -6.92 23.61 -11.52
CA TRP A 71 -5.70 24.38 -11.27
C TRP A 71 -4.80 23.73 -10.21
N GLN A 72 -5.06 22.45 -9.92
CA GLN A 72 -4.38 21.67 -8.89
C GLN A 72 -4.50 22.29 -7.48
N CYS A 73 -5.58 23.00 -7.19
CA CYS A 73 -5.80 23.58 -5.87
C CYS A 73 -6.58 22.60 -4.99
N SER A 74 -5.98 22.18 -3.87
CA SER A 74 -6.66 21.41 -2.84
C SER A 74 -7.50 22.30 -1.91
N PRO A 75 -8.54 21.75 -1.25
CA PRO A 75 -9.33 22.46 -0.23
C PRO A 75 -8.46 23.06 0.89
N LEU A 76 -7.41 22.36 1.32
CA LEU A 76 -6.47 22.86 2.32
C LEU A 76 -5.66 24.05 1.78
N TYR A 77 -5.14 23.97 0.55
CA TYR A 77 -4.40 25.06 -0.07
C TYR A 77 -5.22 26.34 -0.18
N LEU A 78 -6.47 26.25 -0.64
CA LEU A 78 -7.35 27.42 -0.75
C LEU A 78 -7.70 28.02 0.61
N ALA A 79 -7.92 27.19 1.63
CA ALA A 79 -8.13 27.67 2.98
C ALA A 79 -6.91 28.44 3.53
N CYS A 80 -5.69 27.94 3.26
CA CYS A 80 -4.45 28.61 3.62
C CYS A 80 -4.26 29.94 2.88
N LEU A 81 -4.60 29.97 1.59
CA LEU A 81 -4.51 31.16 0.73
C LEU A 81 -5.48 32.27 1.16
N CYS A 82 -6.71 31.90 1.53
CA CYS A 82 -7.72 32.84 2.01
C CYS A 82 -7.55 33.22 3.50
N GLY A 83 -6.57 32.64 4.20
CA GLY A 83 -6.25 32.98 5.60
C GLY A 83 -7.22 32.39 6.64
N HIS A 84 -7.93 31.33 6.30
CA HIS A 84 -8.89 30.70 7.20
C HIS A 84 -8.22 29.62 8.08
N TYR A 85 -8.57 29.63 9.37
CA TYR A 85 -8.00 28.75 10.40
C TYR A 85 -8.61 27.35 10.31
N ARG A 86 -7.85 26.31 9.93
CA ARG A 86 -8.41 24.96 9.69
C ARG A 86 -7.55 23.82 10.22
N GLU A 87 -7.43 23.74 11.55
CA GLU A 87 -7.07 22.51 12.27
C GLU A 87 -7.95 21.35 11.80
N PHE A 88 -9.24 21.59 11.61
CA PHE A 88 -10.22 20.62 11.12
C PHE A 88 -9.80 19.85 9.85
N LEU A 89 -9.26 20.52 8.82
CA LEU A 89 -8.87 19.82 7.59
C LEU A 89 -7.63 18.94 7.83
N LEU A 90 -6.67 19.44 8.60
CA LEU A 90 -5.45 18.69 8.99
C LEU A 90 -5.81 17.49 9.88
N GLU A 91 -6.67 17.68 10.88
CA GLU A 91 -7.17 16.65 11.79
C GLU A 91 -7.98 15.54 11.09
N ASN A 92 -8.53 15.83 9.90
CA ASN A 92 -9.31 14.89 9.09
C ASN A 92 -8.55 14.40 7.85
N GLY A 93 -7.22 14.47 7.86
CA GLY A 93 -6.37 13.77 6.90
C GLY A 93 -6.01 14.56 5.63
N ALA A 94 -6.12 15.89 5.65
CA ALA A 94 -5.54 16.72 4.60
C ALA A 94 -4.01 16.53 4.55
N ARG A 95 -3.46 16.28 3.37
CA ARG A 95 -2.02 16.07 3.16
C ARG A 95 -1.27 17.39 3.23
N CYS A 96 -0.39 17.54 4.21
CA CYS A 96 0.49 18.71 4.35
C CYS A 96 1.92 18.30 4.78
N GLY A 97 2.60 17.52 3.93
CA GLY A 97 4.01 17.21 4.14
C GLY A 97 4.90 18.34 3.61
N GLN A 98 5.88 18.82 4.37
CA GLN A 98 6.83 19.86 3.93
C GLN A 98 7.66 19.44 2.69
N ASP A 99 7.76 18.15 2.44
CA ASP A 99 8.43 17.53 1.30
C ASP A 99 7.49 17.17 0.15
N THR A 100 6.18 17.34 0.32
CA THR A 100 5.21 17.15 -0.74
C THR A 100 4.96 18.46 -1.48
N PHE A 101 4.80 18.39 -2.81
CA PHE A 101 4.48 19.56 -3.63
C PHE A 101 3.24 20.32 -3.10
N GLU A 102 2.21 19.59 -2.69
CA GLU A 102 0.99 20.17 -2.10
C GLU A 102 1.23 20.84 -0.74
N GLY A 103 2.02 20.23 0.15
CA GLY A 103 2.31 20.82 1.45
C GLY A 103 3.21 22.05 1.36
N GLN A 104 4.16 22.09 0.42
CA GLN A 104 4.94 23.29 0.12
C GLN A 104 4.03 24.42 -0.37
N ARG A 105 3.09 24.14 -1.27
CA ARG A 105 2.10 25.12 -1.74
C ARG A 105 1.23 25.66 -0.60
N CYS A 106 0.77 24.80 0.31
CA CYS A 106 0.01 25.24 1.50
C CYS A 106 0.86 26.13 2.41
N TYR A 107 2.13 25.78 2.60
CA TYR A 107 3.06 26.53 3.44
C TYR A 107 3.40 27.91 2.87
N TYR A 108 3.78 27.98 1.58
CA TYR A 108 4.10 29.24 0.90
C TYR A 108 2.86 30.10 0.63
N GLY A 109 1.73 29.45 0.35
CA GLY A 109 0.43 30.10 0.13
C GLY A 109 -0.27 30.56 1.40
N ALA A 110 0.21 30.20 2.59
CA ALA A 110 -0.41 30.60 3.84
C ALA A 110 -0.36 32.12 4.05
N LEU A 111 -1.55 32.73 4.17
CA LEU A 111 -1.73 34.17 4.31
C LEU A 111 -1.22 34.73 5.65
N THR A 112 -1.20 33.91 6.72
CA THR A 112 -0.81 34.36 8.07
C THR A 112 0.30 33.52 8.68
N ILE A 113 1.14 34.16 9.52
CA ILE A 113 2.23 33.51 10.26
C ILE A 113 1.68 32.42 11.20
N LYS A 114 0.48 32.62 11.76
CA LYS A 114 -0.19 31.60 12.58
C LYS A 114 -0.48 30.32 11.80
N ILE A 115 -0.97 30.43 10.57
CA ILE A 115 -1.20 29.27 9.69
C ILE A 115 0.12 28.60 9.33
N ARG A 116 1.17 29.37 9.00
CA ARG A 116 2.51 28.80 8.73
C ARG A 116 3.06 28.05 9.93
N SER A 117 2.93 28.61 11.14
CA SER A 117 3.34 27.97 12.38
C SER A 117 2.56 26.68 12.63
N LEU A 118 1.25 26.67 12.36
CA LEU A 118 0.40 25.48 12.48
C LEU A 118 0.85 24.37 11.51
N LEU A 119 1.02 24.70 10.23
CA LEU A 119 1.50 23.75 9.21
C LEU A 119 2.91 23.23 9.52
N SER A 120 3.80 24.08 10.07
CA SER A 120 5.13 23.68 10.55
C SER A 120 5.09 22.78 11.79
N SER A 121 4.13 23.02 12.70
CA SER A 121 3.97 22.23 13.92
C SER A 121 3.33 20.87 13.64
N TYR A 122 2.52 20.77 12.59
CA TYR A 122 1.91 19.54 12.13
C TYR A 122 2.94 18.69 11.38
N LYS A 123 3.84 18.08 12.15
CA LYS A 123 4.74 17.04 11.64
C LYS A 123 3.89 15.82 11.35
N TYR A 124 3.57 15.58 10.08
CA TYR A 124 3.38 14.21 9.63
C TYR A 124 4.70 13.50 9.95
N THR A 125 4.74 12.76 11.05
CA THR A 125 5.95 12.08 11.48
C THR A 125 6.36 11.13 10.36
N LYS A 126 7.52 11.43 9.74
CA LYS A 126 8.29 10.56 8.84
C LYS A 126 8.82 9.31 9.55
N ALA A 127 8.02 8.70 10.42
CA ALA A 127 8.10 7.26 10.55
C ALA A 127 7.13 6.76 9.49
N ASP A 128 7.62 6.28 8.34
CA ASP A 128 6.81 5.51 7.42
C ASP A 128 6.06 4.46 8.25
N ASP A 129 4.76 4.67 8.48
CA ASP A 129 3.95 3.62 9.08
C ASP A 129 3.99 2.49 8.05
N LYS A 130 4.79 1.45 8.33
CA LYS A 130 5.00 0.29 7.45
C LYS A 130 3.68 -0.35 7.00
N TYR A 131 2.60 -0.09 7.74
CA TYR A 131 1.25 -0.56 7.51
C TYR A 131 0.36 0.43 6.75
N GLN A 132 0.78 1.67 6.54
CA GLN A 132 -0.02 2.73 5.89
C GLN A 132 -0.50 2.35 4.48
N PRO A 133 0.31 1.74 3.59
CA PRO A 133 -0.17 1.32 2.28
C PRO A 133 -1.24 0.22 2.37
N PHE A 134 -1.04 -0.74 3.29
CA PHE A 134 -1.99 -1.82 3.51
C PHE A 134 -3.29 -1.35 4.16
N ARG A 135 -3.23 -0.37 5.07
CA ARG A 135 -4.41 0.33 5.62
C ARG A 135 -5.18 1.08 4.53
N LYS A 136 -4.46 1.83 3.68
CA LYS A 136 -5.06 2.59 2.56
C LYS A 136 -5.85 1.68 1.61
N PHE A 137 -5.37 0.46 1.36
CA PHE A 137 -6.11 -0.53 0.58
C PHE A 137 -7.50 -0.82 1.18
N PHE A 138 -7.59 -1.11 2.48
CA PHE A 138 -8.89 -1.40 3.10
C PHE A 138 -9.83 -0.20 3.15
N SER A 139 -9.29 1.00 3.38
CA SER A 139 -10.09 2.22 3.30
C SER A 139 -10.62 2.44 1.88
N HIS A 140 -9.79 2.21 0.85
CA HIS A 140 -10.17 2.38 -0.54
C HIS A 140 -11.33 1.47 -0.95
N ILE A 141 -11.23 0.17 -0.66
CA ILE A 141 -12.29 -0.80 -1.00
C ILE A 141 -13.55 -0.62 -0.17
N LEU A 142 -13.46 -0.07 1.05
CA LEU A 142 -14.62 0.29 1.86
C LEU A 142 -15.35 1.52 1.29
N GLU A 143 -14.60 2.49 0.77
CA GLU A 143 -15.13 3.74 0.20
C GLU A 143 -15.73 3.54 -1.20
N ARG A 144 -15.20 2.59 -1.98
CA ARG A 144 -15.63 2.34 -3.38
C ARG A 144 -16.00 0.89 -3.66
N PRO A 145 -16.91 0.27 -2.87
CA PRO A 145 -17.19 -1.16 -2.97
C PRO A 145 -17.67 -1.61 -4.36
N LEU A 146 -18.47 -0.77 -5.04
CA LEU A 146 -18.99 -1.07 -6.37
C LEU A 146 -17.91 -1.06 -7.46
N ASP A 147 -16.84 -0.30 -7.27
CA ASP A 147 -15.72 -0.22 -8.21
C ASP A 147 -14.66 -1.27 -7.91
N THR A 148 -14.72 -1.92 -6.74
CA THR A 148 -13.71 -2.85 -6.23
C THR A 148 -14.24 -4.28 -6.08
N PHE A 149 -15.15 -4.72 -6.94
CA PHE A 149 -15.68 -6.08 -6.97
C PHE A 149 -16.45 -6.50 -5.70
N SER A 150 -17.26 -5.61 -5.10
CA SER A 150 -18.18 -6.02 -4.02
C SER A 150 -19.14 -7.11 -4.50
N ASP A 151 -19.28 -8.16 -3.69
CA ASP A 151 -20.01 -9.39 -4.02
C ASP A 151 -21.23 -9.64 -3.11
N VAL A 152 -21.48 -8.75 -2.13
CA VAL A 152 -22.66 -8.81 -1.26
C VAL A 152 -23.25 -7.42 -0.98
N ILE A 153 -24.58 -7.35 -0.91
CA ILE A 153 -25.35 -6.14 -0.60
C ILE A 153 -26.25 -6.41 0.61
N PHE A 154 -26.16 -5.58 1.64
CA PHE A 154 -27.03 -5.62 2.81
C PHE A 154 -28.16 -4.60 2.69
N LYS A 155 -29.40 -5.07 2.81
CA LYS A 155 -30.62 -4.25 2.87
C LYS A 155 -31.00 -4.00 4.31
N LEU A 156 -30.96 -2.73 4.73
CA LEU A 156 -31.31 -2.30 6.08
C LEU A 156 -32.54 -1.39 6.05
N ASN A 157 -33.42 -1.55 7.04
CA ASN A 157 -34.56 -0.65 7.18
C ASN A 157 -34.06 0.73 7.64
N ALA A 158 -34.27 1.75 6.80
CA ALA A 158 -33.99 3.12 7.21
C ALA A 158 -35.03 3.58 8.25
N PRO A 159 -34.64 4.43 9.22
CA PRO A 159 -35.60 5.08 10.11
C PRO A 159 -36.65 5.87 9.30
N TYR A 160 -37.89 5.90 9.79
CA TYR A 160 -38.99 6.59 9.12
C TYR A 160 -38.64 8.07 8.85
N GLY A 161 -38.73 8.50 7.59
CA GLY A 161 -38.43 9.89 7.19
C GLY A 161 -36.94 10.24 7.02
N TRP A 162 -36.03 9.26 7.08
CA TRP A 162 -34.59 9.45 6.85
C TRP A 162 -34.25 9.82 5.39
N LEU A 163 -35.03 9.32 4.44
CA LEU A 163 -35.03 9.71 3.03
C LEU A 163 -36.37 10.44 2.79
N ARG A 164 -36.35 11.76 2.58
CA ARG A 164 -37.59 12.55 2.45
C ARG A 164 -38.17 12.43 1.04
N GLY A 165 -39.41 11.95 0.92
CA GLY A 165 -40.23 12.11 -0.29
C GLY A 165 -41.43 11.16 -0.40
N TYR A 166 -41.37 9.98 0.19
CA TYR A 166 -42.41 8.96 0.05
C TYR A 166 -42.71 8.30 1.41
N ASN A 167 -44.00 8.02 1.69
CA ASN A 167 -44.48 7.32 2.89
C ASN A 167 -44.16 5.81 2.86
N THR A 168 -42.99 5.43 2.38
CA THR A 168 -42.56 4.04 2.24
C THR A 168 -41.31 3.81 3.07
N LEU A 169 -41.26 2.66 3.78
CA LEU A 169 -40.02 2.14 4.36
C LEU A 169 -39.01 1.93 3.23
N GLU A 170 -38.17 2.92 2.96
CA GLU A 170 -37.09 2.77 2.01
C GLU A 170 -35.94 1.99 2.65
N LYS A 171 -35.55 0.89 2.00
CA LYS A 171 -34.43 0.05 2.45
C LYS A 171 -33.13 0.65 1.91
N LEU A 172 -32.17 0.89 2.79
CA LEU A 172 -30.83 1.31 2.40
C LEU A 172 -30.01 0.09 2.00
N GLU A 173 -29.36 0.16 0.83
CA GLU A 173 -28.43 -0.86 0.35
C GLU A 173 -26.99 -0.48 0.69
N ILE A 174 -26.25 -1.40 1.32
CA ILE A 174 -24.83 -1.24 1.66
C ILE A 174 -24.05 -2.40 1.05
N SER A 175 -23.15 -2.10 0.11
CA SER A 175 -22.29 -3.10 -0.54
C SER A 175 -21.06 -3.41 0.31
N ALA A 176 -20.61 -4.66 0.28
CA ALA A 176 -19.41 -5.13 0.97
C ALA A 176 -18.80 -6.35 0.23
N HIS A 177 -17.66 -6.81 0.73
CA HIS A 177 -16.89 -7.95 0.25
C HIS A 177 -17.01 -9.12 1.25
N ARG A 178 -17.48 -10.27 0.79
CA ARG A 178 -17.67 -11.48 1.61
C ARG A 178 -16.34 -11.97 2.16
N SER A 179 -15.27 -11.90 1.36
CA SER A 179 -13.91 -12.31 1.76
C SER A 179 -13.44 -11.66 3.05
N ILE A 180 -13.64 -10.34 3.18
CA ILE A 180 -13.24 -9.56 4.36
C ILE A 180 -14.13 -9.88 5.55
N LEU A 181 -15.44 -9.91 5.34
CA LEU A 181 -16.40 -10.22 6.40
C LEU A 181 -16.21 -11.65 6.93
N TYR A 182 -15.96 -12.60 6.04
CA TYR A 182 -15.63 -13.98 6.35
C TYR A 182 -14.36 -14.06 7.20
N ALA A 183 -13.27 -13.41 6.75
CA ALA A 183 -12.00 -13.44 7.47
C ALA A 183 -12.09 -12.84 8.87
N ARG A 184 -12.91 -11.78 9.04
CA ARG A 184 -12.94 -10.96 10.26
C ARG A 184 -14.08 -11.31 11.23
N SER A 185 -15.03 -12.15 10.84
CA SER A 185 -16.17 -12.50 11.68
C SER A 185 -16.61 -13.95 11.47
N THR A 186 -16.56 -14.72 12.55
CA THR A 186 -17.05 -16.10 12.58
C THR A 186 -18.54 -16.20 12.29
N PHE A 187 -19.33 -15.19 12.67
CA PHE A 187 -20.74 -15.09 12.34
C PHE A 187 -20.95 -15.00 10.82
N PHE A 188 -20.28 -14.05 10.16
CA PHE A 188 -20.39 -13.90 8.70
C PHE A 188 -19.84 -15.13 7.98
N ALA A 189 -18.72 -15.69 8.44
CA ALA A 189 -18.16 -16.93 7.90
C ALA A 189 -19.18 -18.09 7.93
N SER A 190 -19.79 -18.35 9.10
CA SER A 190 -20.81 -19.39 9.26
C SER A 190 -22.04 -19.14 8.38
N LYS A 191 -22.52 -17.88 8.31
CA LYS A 191 -23.69 -17.53 7.51
C LYS A 191 -23.43 -17.68 6.01
N PHE A 192 -22.26 -17.28 5.51
CA PHE A 192 -21.88 -17.45 4.11
C PHE A 192 -21.63 -18.91 3.72
N GLN A 193 -21.35 -19.79 4.67
CA GLN A 193 -21.32 -21.23 4.41
C GLN A 193 -22.71 -21.89 4.42
N THR A 194 -23.70 -21.24 5.03
CA THR A 194 -25.03 -21.80 5.27
C THR A 194 -26.10 -21.04 4.51
N ILE A 195 -26.93 -20.26 5.20
CA ILE A 195 -28.14 -19.64 4.67
C ILE A 195 -27.88 -18.51 3.66
N TRP A 196 -26.69 -17.91 3.68
CA TRP A 196 -26.34 -16.81 2.78
C TRP A 196 -25.40 -17.26 1.67
N ARG A 197 -25.23 -18.56 1.45
CA ARG A 197 -24.23 -19.13 0.53
C ARG A 197 -24.29 -18.59 -0.89
N THR A 198 -25.49 -18.46 -1.45
CA THR A 198 -25.72 -17.97 -2.83
C THR A 198 -26.36 -16.57 -2.86
N SER A 199 -26.61 -15.98 -1.69
CA SER A 199 -27.34 -14.72 -1.56
C SER A 199 -26.42 -13.52 -1.85
N LYS A 200 -26.66 -12.85 -2.98
CA LYS A 200 -26.03 -11.55 -3.30
C LYS A 200 -26.63 -10.40 -2.50
N VAL A 201 -27.91 -10.51 -2.16
CA VAL A 201 -28.64 -9.50 -1.39
C VAL A 201 -29.11 -10.14 -0.10
N ILE A 202 -28.73 -9.55 1.02
CA ILE A 202 -28.99 -10.06 2.37
C ILE A 202 -29.81 -9.02 3.13
N GLU A 203 -30.92 -9.45 3.69
CA GLU A 203 -31.75 -8.62 4.55
C GLU A 203 -31.74 -9.21 5.96
N ILE A 204 -31.35 -8.40 6.94
CA ILE A 204 -31.34 -8.78 8.35
C ILE A 204 -32.62 -8.23 8.98
N GLN A 205 -33.52 -9.13 9.38
CA GLN A 205 -34.85 -8.76 9.89
C GLN A 205 -34.98 -9.03 11.40
N GLU A 206 -34.06 -9.81 11.97
CA GLU A 206 -34.09 -10.29 13.35
C GLU A 206 -33.82 -9.17 14.37
N ILE A 207 -33.10 -8.12 13.95
CA ILE A 207 -32.83 -6.94 14.76
C ILE A 207 -33.01 -5.67 13.92
N GLN A 208 -33.45 -4.59 14.55
CA GLN A 208 -33.47 -3.28 13.91
C GLN A 208 -32.05 -2.71 13.90
N ILE A 209 -31.43 -2.63 12.72
CA ILE A 209 -30.05 -2.13 12.58
C ILE A 209 -30.09 -0.71 12.02
N HIS A 210 -29.52 0.24 12.77
CA HIS A 210 -29.32 1.58 12.25
C HIS A 210 -28.19 1.57 11.20
N PRO A 211 -28.38 2.17 10.01
CA PRO A 211 -27.37 2.18 8.95
C PRO A 211 -25.98 2.67 9.38
N THR A 212 -25.93 3.72 10.21
CA THR A 212 -24.67 4.24 10.77
C THR A 212 -23.92 3.19 11.59
N CYS A 213 -24.62 2.44 12.46
CA CYS A 213 -24.00 1.38 13.26
C CYS A 213 -23.42 0.28 12.37
N PHE A 214 -24.16 -0.11 11.32
CA PHE A 214 -23.68 -1.10 10.37
C PHE A 214 -22.44 -0.63 9.60
N ARG A 215 -22.43 0.62 9.12
CA ARG A 215 -21.26 1.21 8.46
C ARG A 215 -20.05 1.29 9.39
N THR A 216 -20.24 1.69 10.64
CA THR A 216 -19.18 1.72 11.64
C THR A 216 -18.63 0.32 11.93
N MET A 217 -19.50 -0.70 12.02
CA MET A 217 -19.08 -2.09 12.15
C MET A 217 -18.27 -2.54 10.92
N LEU A 218 -18.71 -2.21 9.70
CA LEU A 218 -17.95 -2.50 8.49
C LEU A 218 -16.58 -1.80 8.52
N ARG A 219 -16.51 -0.53 8.91
CA ARG A 219 -15.23 0.17 9.05
C ARG A 219 -14.29 -0.58 10.01
N TYR A 220 -14.77 -1.02 11.17
CA TYR A 220 -13.97 -1.84 12.09
C TYR A 220 -13.49 -3.15 11.43
N LEU A 221 -14.36 -3.85 10.70
CA LEU A 221 -13.99 -5.09 10.02
C LEU A 221 -12.96 -4.84 8.90
N TYR A 222 -13.00 -3.70 8.21
CA TYR A 222 -12.09 -3.39 7.10
C TYR A 222 -10.78 -2.78 7.56
N THR A 223 -10.81 -1.82 8.48
CA THR A 223 -9.61 -1.02 8.83
C THR A 223 -9.11 -1.33 10.25
N GLY A 224 -9.90 -2.02 11.07
CA GLY A 224 -9.61 -2.22 12.49
C GLY A 224 -9.82 -0.95 13.33
N GLU A 225 -10.24 0.16 12.72
CA GLU A 225 -10.45 1.43 13.39
C GLU A 225 -11.77 1.43 14.14
N ILE A 226 -11.74 1.90 15.39
CA ILE A 226 -12.94 2.05 16.21
C ILE A 226 -13.33 3.52 16.23
N THR A 227 -14.44 3.85 15.57
CA THR A 227 -14.94 5.22 15.52
C THR A 227 -15.94 5.49 16.63
N SER A 228 -15.95 6.71 17.15
CA SER A 228 -17.03 7.16 18.04
C SER A 228 -18.34 7.30 17.27
N ILE A 229 -19.44 6.98 17.95
CA ILE A 229 -20.80 7.12 17.43
C ILE A 229 -21.65 7.95 18.40
N PRO A 230 -22.75 8.58 17.94
CA PRO A 230 -23.66 9.32 18.81
C PRO A 230 -24.16 8.45 19.98
N ASN A 231 -24.27 9.06 21.17
CA ASN A 231 -24.75 8.35 22.37
C ASN A 231 -26.13 7.70 22.16
N SER A 232 -26.98 8.30 21.34
CA SER A 232 -28.31 7.77 20.97
C SER A 232 -28.27 6.45 20.21
N LEU A 233 -27.14 6.12 19.56
CA LEU A 233 -26.97 4.91 18.76
C LEU A 233 -26.14 3.84 19.48
N MET A 234 -25.66 4.11 20.70
CA MET A 234 -24.79 3.20 21.44
C MET A 234 -25.44 1.85 21.72
N ASP A 235 -26.70 1.85 22.18
CA ASP A 235 -27.42 0.60 22.46
C ASP A 235 -27.65 -0.22 21.18
N ASN A 236 -27.96 0.46 20.07
CA ASN A 236 -28.10 -0.20 18.77
C ASN A 236 -26.78 -0.82 18.28
N MET A 237 -25.66 -0.10 18.46
CA MET A 237 -24.33 -0.61 18.12
C MET A 237 -23.93 -1.80 19.01
N ILE A 238 -24.23 -1.75 20.30
CA ILE A 238 -23.95 -2.86 21.23
C ILE A 238 -24.79 -4.07 20.84
N GLN A 239 -26.08 -3.89 20.56
CA GLN A 239 -26.97 -4.96 20.10
C GLN A 239 -26.50 -5.57 18.79
N LEU A 240 -26.11 -4.74 17.82
CA LEU A 240 -25.54 -5.19 16.54
C LEU A 240 -24.27 -6.03 16.77
N CYS A 241 -23.30 -5.51 17.52
CA CYS A 241 -22.05 -6.21 17.81
C CYS A 241 -22.29 -7.55 18.52
N GLN A 242 -23.25 -7.63 19.45
CA GLN A 242 -23.62 -8.87 20.11
C GLN A 242 -24.26 -9.87 19.13
N TYR A 243 -25.15 -9.39 18.26
CA TYR A 243 -25.80 -10.22 17.24
C TYR A 243 -24.79 -10.83 16.26
N VAL A 244 -23.82 -10.04 15.77
CA VAL A 244 -22.76 -10.52 14.87
C VAL A 244 -21.57 -11.18 15.59
N CYS A 245 -21.70 -11.45 16.90
CA CYS A 245 -20.69 -12.08 17.75
C CYS A 245 -19.35 -11.32 17.87
N LEU A 246 -19.35 -10.00 17.68
CA LEU A 246 -18.21 -9.10 17.92
C LEU A 246 -18.19 -8.61 19.38
N ASN A 247 -18.13 -9.53 20.33
CA ASN A 247 -18.26 -9.25 21.77
C ASN A 247 -17.21 -8.25 22.29
N ASN A 248 -15.96 -8.36 21.81
CA ASN A 248 -14.88 -7.45 22.20
C ASN A 248 -15.16 -6.01 21.75
N LEU A 249 -15.77 -5.82 20.56
CA LEU A 249 -16.16 -4.51 20.07
C LEU A 249 -17.35 -3.96 20.90
N ALA A 250 -18.33 -4.81 21.23
CA ALA A 250 -19.46 -4.44 22.08
C ALA A 250 -18.98 -3.94 23.46
N GLU A 251 -18.03 -4.63 24.09
CA GLU A 251 -17.45 -4.23 25.38
C GLU A 251 -16.71 -2.88 25.28
N ARG A 252 -15.99 -2.64 24.19
CA ARG A 252 -15.30 -1.36 23.98
C ARG A 252 -16.27 -0.17 23.88
N TYR A 253 -17.39 -0.34 23.18
CA TYR A 253 -18.45 0.67 23.15
C TYR A 253 -19.09 0.87 24.54
N LYS A 254 -19.35 -0.20 25.29
CA LYS A 254 -19.87 -0.09 26.68
C LYS A 254 -18.95 0.75 27.58
N ASN A 255 -17.64 0.53 27.48
CA ASN A 255 -16.64 1.16 28.36
C ASN A 255 -16.16 2.55 27.89
N LYS A 256 -16.66 3.07 26.76
CA LYS A 256 -16.23 4.35 26.12
C LYS A 256 -14.70 4.49 25.94
N ARG A 257 -13.96 3.38 25.85
CA ARG A 257 -12.50 3.37 25.67
C ARG A 257 -12.15 3.43 24.18
N ILE A 258 -12.09 4.64 23.62
CA ILE A 258 -11.60 4.90 22.27
C ILE A 258 -10.21 5.53 22.40
N ASN A 259 -9.15 4.72 22.35
CA ASN A 259 -7.76 5.17 22.48
C ASN A 259 -6.98 4.84 21.20
N GLN A 260 -6.23 5.81 20.67
CA GLN A 260 -5.48 5.72 19.41
C GLN A 260 -4.33 4.71 19.45
N ASP A 261 -3.75 4.42 20.62
CA ASP A 261 -2.69 3.40 20.75
C ASP A 261 -3.19 1.97 20.47
N LEU A 262 -4.51 1.74 20.56
CA LEU A 262 -5.14 0.44 20.34
C LEU A 262 -5.33 0.12 18.85
N ASP A 263 -5.28 1.12 17.97
CA ASP A 263 -5.51 0.96 16.53
C ASP A 263 -4.40 0.13 15.87
N LYS A 264 -3.17 0.20 16.40
CA LYS A 264 -2.04 -0.64 15.95
C LYS A 264 -2.25 -2.11 16.31
N VAL A 265 -2.80 -2.39 17.49
CA VAL A 265 -3.06 -3.76 17.97
C VAL A 265 -4.19 -4.39 17.17
N GLU A 266 -5.29 -3.66 16.96
CA GLU A 266 -6.43 -4.15 16.15
C GLU A 266 -6.04 -4.34 14.69
N PHE A 267 -5.18 -3.48 14.14
CA PHE A 267 -4.68 -3.68 12.78
C PHE A 267 -3.77 -4.91 12.64
N LYS A 268 -2.90 -5.17 13.63
CA LYS A 268 -2.11 -6.41 13.64
C LYS A 268 -3.00 -7.65 13.73
N LYS A 269 -4.09 -7.57 14.50
CA LYS A 269 -5.10 -8.62 14.57
C LYS A 269 -5.79 -8.81 13.21
N LEU A 270 -6.19 -7.73 12.54
CA LEU A 270 -6.75 -7.75 11.19
C LEU A 270 -5.85 -8.51 10.21
N GLN A 271 -4.56 -8.17 10.19
CA GLN A 271 -3.60 -8.83 9.31
C GLN A 271 -3.48 -10.32 9.65
N ASN A 272 -3.46 -10.69 10.93
CA ASN A 272 -3.43 -12.09 11.35
C ASN A 272 -4.70 -12.86 11.00
N ASP A 273 -5.87 -12.23 11.08
CA ASP A 273 -7.15 -12.83 10.68
C ASP A 273 -7.14 -13.13 9.17
N LEU A 274 -6.58 -12.22 8.36
CA LEU A 274 -6.39 -12.43 6.92
C LEU A 274 -5.35 -13.52 6.60
N VAL A 275 -4.26 -13.60 7.37
CA VAL A 275 -3.27 -14.69 7.23
C VAL A 275 -3.95 -16.03 7.48
N LYS A 276 -4.77 -16.14 8.54
CA LYS A 276 -5.52 -17.37 8.84
C LYS A 276 -6.54 -17.70 7.75
N PHE A 277 -7.25 -16.70 7.26
CA PHE A 277 -8.17 -16.87 6.14
C PHE A 277 -7.44 -17.39 4.89
N PHE A 278 -6.33 -16.75 4.53
CA PHE A 278 -5.53 -17.16 3.39
C PHE A 278 -5.01 -18.59 3.53
N LYS A 279 -4.36 -18.92 4.64
CA LYS A 279 -3.77 -20.25 4.87
C LYS A 279 -4.84 -21.35 4.98
N ASN A 280 -5.87 -21.13 5.79
CA ASN A 280 -6.81 -22.20 6.15
C ASN A 280 -8.00 -22.32 5.20
N VAL A 281 -8.27 -21.31 4.36
CA VAL A 281 -9.44 -21.32 3.46
C VAL A 281 -9.01 -21.32 2.01
N LEU A 282 -7.95 -20.59 1.64
CA LEU A 282 -7.52 -20.51 0.25
C LEU A 282 -6.41 -21.51 -0.10
N LEU A 283 -5.49 -21.81 0.83
CA LEU A 283 -4.39 -22.75 0.59
C LEU A 283 -4.65 -24.18 1.07
N GLU A 284 -5.37 -24.40 2.17
CA GLU A 284 -5.72 -25.76 2.63
C GLU A 284 -6.62 -26.50 1.63
N ASP A 285 -7.45 -25.77 0.88
CA ASP A 285 -8.27 -26.27 -0.23
C ASP A 285 -7.50 -26.32 -1.57
N LYS A 286 -6.19 -26.57 -1.56
CA LYS A 286 -5.43 -27.03 -2.74
C LYS A 286 -5.97 -28.40 -3.17
N GLN A 287 -7.16 -28.43 -3.76
CA GLN A 287 -7.58 -29.55 -4.56
C GLN A 287 -6.68 -29.52 -5.79
N TYR A 288 -5.72 -30.46 -5.84
CA TYR A 288 -5.00 -30.80 -7.06
C TYR A 288 -6.04 -31.30 -8.07
N TYR A 289 -6.64 -30.38 -8.84
CA TYR A 289 -7.52 -30.74 -9.93
C TYR A 289 -6.62 -31.24 -11.07
N VAL A 290 -6.38 -32.55 -11.09
CA VAL A 290 -5.91 -33.22 -12.30
C VAL A 290 -6.95 -32.93 -13.38
N GLU A 291 -6.52 -32.49 -14.56
CA GLU A 291 -7.37 -32.37 -15.75
C GLU A 291 -7.93 -33.76 -16.12
N THR A 292 -8.97 -34.20 -15.42
CA THR A 292 -9.81 -35.32 -15.84
C THR A 292 -11.14 -34.77 -16.32
N ASP A 293 -11.32 -34.92 -17.62
CA ASP A 293 -12.54 -34.76 -18.40
C ASP A 293 -13.00 -33.34 -18.74
N TYR A 294 -12.79 -33.04 -20.04
CA TYR A 294 -13.30 -31.93 -20.86
C TYR A 294 -14.83 -31.67 -20.79
N ASN A 295 -15.60 -32.38 -19.96
CA ASN A 295 -17.06 -32.33 -19.97
C ASN A 295 -17.76 -32.17 -18.61
N ASN A 296 -17.04 -32.06 -17.49
CA ASN A 296 -17.69 -31.71 -16.22
C ASN A 296 -17.60 -30.21 -15.96
N LYS A 297 -18.76 -29.54 -15.96
CA LYS A 297 -18.92 -28.20 -15.37
C LYS A 297 -18.31 -28.25 -13.97
N MET A 298 -17.17 -27.60 -13.77
CA MET A 298 -16.63 -27.35 -12.44
C MET A 298 -17.74 -26.74 -11.58
N GLU A 299 -18.26 -27.49 -10.61
CA GLU A 299 -19.08 -26.94 -9.56
C GLU A 299 -18.15 -26.15 -8.63
N PHE A 300 -17.85 -24.92 -9.04
CA PHE A 300 -17.20 -23.94 -8.19
C PHE A 300 -18.01 -23.85 -6.90
N THR A 301 -17.35 -24.00 -5.76
CA THR A 301 -17.93 -23.62 -4.47
C THR A 301 -18.04 -22.09 -4.45
N GLU A 302 -19.07 -21.53 -5.10
CA GLU A 302 -19.32 -20.10 -5.35
C GLU A 302 -19.32 -19.20 -4.08
N SER A 303 -19.07 -19.75 -2.89
CA SER A 303 -19.20 -19.05 -1.63
C SER A 303 -17.95 -18.32 -1.12
N GLN A 304 -16.75 -18.59 -1.66
CA GLN A 304 -15.50 -18.13 -1.02
C GLN A 304 -14.41 -17.60 -1.96
N HIS A 305 -14.63 -17.54 -3.27
CA HIS A 305 -13.71 -16.95 -4.25
C HIS A 305 -14.49 -16.54 -5.51
N ASP A 306 -13.97 -15.58 -6.28
CA ASP A 306 -14.62 -15.07 -7.50
C ASP A 306 -13.78 -15.27 -8.78
N ILE A 307 -12.57 -15.82 -8.61
CA ILE A 307 -11.62 -16.15 -9.69
C ILE A 307 -10.71 -17.29 -9.24
N CYS A 308 -10.26 -18.12 -10.19
CA CYS A 308 -9.30 -19.19 -9.93
C CYS A 308 -8.09 -19.05 -10.87
N ILE A 309 -6.92 -18.64 -10.37
CA ILE A 309 -5.73 -18.46 -11.22
C ILE A 309 -5.07 -19.82 -11.46
N ARG A 310 -4.83 -20.18 -12.72
CA ARG A 310 -4.08 -21.39 -13.07
C ARG A 310 -2.61 -21.07 -13.26
N VAL A 311 -1.73 -21.75 -12.53
CA VAL A 311 -0.27 -21.60 -12.61
C VAL A 311 0.32 -23.00 -12.71
N GLU A 312 1.05 -23.26 -13.79
CA GLU A 312 1.47 -24.62 -14.13
C GLU A 312 0.27 -25.59 -14.11
N ASP A 313 0.33 -26.64 -13.30
CA ASP A 313 -0.72 -27.63 -13.10
C ASP A 313 -1.56 -27.37 -11.82
N GLU A 314 -1.33 -26.23 -11.13
CA GLU A 314 -2.03 -25.86 -9.90
C GLU A 314 -3.11 -24.78 -10.13
N TYR A 315 -4.11 -24.80 -9.24
CA TYR A 315 -5.27 -23.91 -9.25
C TYR A 315 -5.34 -23.11 -7.95
N PHE A 316 -5.33 -21.79 -8.05
CA PHE A 316 -5.34 -20.87 -6.91
C PHE A 316 -6.66 -20.12 -6.83
N ASN A 317 -7.48 -20.48 -5.83
CA ASN A 317 -8.72 -19.77 -5.55
C ASN A 317 -8.43 -18.39 -4.96
N CYS A 318 -8.97 -17.35 -5.59
CA CYS A 318 -8.58 -15.96 -5.34
C CYS A 318 -9.79 -15.02 -5.34
N HIS A 319 -9.53 -13.79 -4.92
CA HIS A 319 -10.50 -12.70 -4.92
C HIS A 319 -9.99 -11.57 -5.80
N LYS A 320 -10.78 -11.16 -6.80
CA LYS A 320 -10.43 -10.07 -7.70
C LYS A 320 -10.11 -8.79 -6.94
N VAL A 321 -10.88 -8.47 -5.89
CA VAL A 321 -10.62 -7.28 -5.05
C VAL A 321 -9.19 -7.23 -4.50
N PHE A 322 -8.63 -8.36 -4.07
CA PHE A 322 -7.25 -8.40 -3.56
C PHE A 322 -6.25 -8.32 -4.70
N LEU A 323 -6.45 -9.08 -5.78
CA LEU A 323 -5.54 -9.07 -6.93
C LEU A 323 -5.46 -7.68 -7.58
N THR A 324 -6.60 -7.04 -7.88
CA THR A 324 -6.63 -5.78 -8.64
C THR A 324 -6.22 -4.55 -7.84
N GLU A 325 -6.49 -4.51 -6.53
CA GLU A 325 -6.16 -3.34 -5.72
C GLU A 325 -4.79 -3.42 -5.04
N ARG A 326 -4.12 -4.57 -5.12
CA ARG A 326 -2.79 -4.78 -4.54
C ARG A 326 -1.70 -5.10 -5.57
N CYS A 327 -2.06 -5.42 -6.81
CA CYS A 327 -1.12 -5.76 -7.86
C CYS A 327 -1.56 -5.12 -9.19
N GLU A 328 -0.73 -4.22 -9.72
CA GLU A 328 -1.04 -3.49 -10.95
C GLU A 328 -1.12 -4.41 -12.17
N TYR A 329 -0.31 -5.46 -12.22
CA TYR A 329 -0.38 -6.49 -13.27
C TYR A 329 -1.78 -7.11 -13.35
N PHE A 330 -2.33 -7.55 -12.22
CA PHE A 330 -3.69 -8.11 -12.18
C PHE A 330 -4.77 -7.05 -12.39
N LYS A 331 -4.54 -5.82 -11.92
CA LYS A 331 -5.44 -4.69 -12.23
C LYS A 331 -5.56 -4.50 -13.73
N ALA A 332 -4.45 -4.46 -14.46
CA ALA A 332 -4.42 -4.36 -15.90
C ALA A 332 -5.13 -5.55 -16.56
N MET A 333 -4.84 -6.78 -16.12
CA MET A 333 -5.46 -8.00 -16.65
C MET A 333 -6.99 -8.00 -16.52
N PHE A 334 -7.53 -7.65 -15.35
CA PHE A 334 -8.97 -7.77 -15.08
C PHE A 334 -9.80 -6.53 -15.43
N THR A 335 -9.19 -5.35 -15.45
CA THR A 335 -9.90 -4.09 -15.78
C THR A 335 -9.62 -3.59 -17.20
N GLY A 336 -8.57 -4.09 -17.84
CA GLY A 336 -8.15 -3.70 -19.17
C GLY A 336 -8.96 -4.32 -20.32
N PRO A 337 -8.52 -4.09 -21.57
CA PRO A 337 -9.16 -4.64 -22.77
C PRO A 337 -8.73 -6.09 -23.09
N PHE A 338 -8.25 -6.85 -22.11
CA PHE A 338 -7.74 -8.21 -22.30
C PHE A 338 -8.85 -9.26 -22.23
N SER A 339 -8.62 -10.42 -22.83
CA SER A 339 -9.59 -11.53 -22.89
C SER A 339 -9.79 -12.21 -21.53
N GLU A 340 -8.76 -12.15 -20.70
CA GLU A 340 -8.58 -12.78 -19.41
C GLU A 340 -9.63 -12.31 -18.41
N LYS A 341 -10.13 -11.07 -18.55
CA LYS A 341 -11.21 -10.54 -17.71
C LYS A 341 -12.50 -11.33 -17.80
N LEU A 342 -12.74 -12.01 -18.92
CA LEU A 342 -13.93 -12.82 -19.17
C LEU A 342 -13.76 -14.26 -18.69
N LEU A 343 -12.52 -14.68 -18.41
CA LEU A 343 -12.22 -16.03 -17.95
C LEU A 343 -12.51 -16.17 -16.46
N ARG A 344 -13.05 -17.32 -16.08
CA ARG A 344 -13.14 -17.74 -14.67
C ARG A 344 -11.82 -18.34 -14.16
N SER A 345 -11.00 -18.84 -15.08
CA SER A 345 -9.72 -19.46 -14.76
C SER A 345 -8.59 -19.02 -15.71
N PRO A 346 -8.12 -17.76 -15.64
CA PRO A 346 -7.01 -17.28 -16.45
C PRO A 346 -5.72 -18.01 -16.07
N ARG A 347 -4.87 -18.27 -17.08
CA ARG A 347 -3.57 -18.92 -16.90
C ARG A 347 -2.47 -17.86 -16.79
N VAL A 348 -1.55 -18.08 -15.86
CA VAL A 348 -0.29 -17.36 -15.73
C VAL A 348 0.83 -18.33 -16.12
N SER A 349 1.62 -17.98 -17.14
CA SER A 349 2.64 -18.87 -17.73
C SER A 349 4.06 -18.67 -17.19
N ASP A 350 4.36 -17.49 -16.63
CA ASP A 350 5.73 -17.10 -16.30
C ASP A 350 5.97 -17.11 -14.78
N CYS A 351 5.51 -18.12 -14.06
CA CYS A 351 5.69 -18.25 -12.63
C CYS A 351 5.55 -19.70 -12.20
N SER A 352 6.43 -20.19 -11.33
CA SER A 352 6.24 -21.47 -10.65
C SER A 352 5.07 -21.37 -9.66
N SER A 353 4.43 -22.51 -9.38
CA SER A 353 3.34 -22.57 -8.40
C SER A 353 3.77 -22.16 -6.99
N GLU A 354 5.00 -22.48 -6.59
CA GLU A 354 5.58 -22.11 -5.29
C GLU A 354 5.81 -20.60 -5.17
N VAL A 355 6.39 -19.97 -6.20
CA VAL A 355 6.60 -18.51 -6.20
C VAL A 355 5.28 -17.77 -6.29
N PHE A 356 4.31 -18.30 -7.03
CA PHE A 356 2.98 -17.70 -7.10
C PHE A 356 2.28 -17.73 -5.74
N ALA A 357 2.42 -18.82 -4.97
CA ALA A 357 1.88 -18.91 -3.62
C ALA A 357 2.45 -17.83 -2.70
N LEU A 358 3.74 -17.52 -2.80
CA LEU A 358 4.41 -16.44 -2.05
C LEU A 358 3.92 -15.05 -2.46
N ILE A 359 3.76 -14.81 -3.77
CA ILE A 359 3.18 -13.57 -4.30
C ILE A 359 1.76 -13.38 -3.77
N LEU A 360 0.97 -14.46 -3.77
CA LEU A 360 -0.40 -14.43 -3.29
C LEU A 360 -0.46 -14.20 -1.78
N GLU A 361 0.39 -14.86 -0.98
CA GLU A 361 0.52 -14.59 0.46
C GLU A 361 0.81 -13.11 0.71
N PHE A 362 1.73 -12.52 -0.06
CA PHE A 362 2.04 -11.10 0.02
C PHE A 362 0.85 -10.20 -0.33
N ILE A 363 0.10 -10.51 -1.39
CA ILE A 363 -1.08 -9.75 -1.81
C ILE A 363 -2.13 -9.69 -0.69
N TYR A 364 -2.41 -10.83 -0.04
CA TYR A 364 -3.42 -10.92 1.01
C TYR A 364 -2.97 -10.38 2.36
N THR A 365 -1.68 -10.48 2.68
CA THR A 365 -1.20 -10.30 4.06
C THR A 365 -0.17 -9.21 4.21
N ASP A 366 0.37 -8.64 3.13
CA ASP A 366 1.45 -7.65 3.13
C ASP A 366 2.74 -8.13 3.84
N LYS A 367 2.86 -9.46 3.99
CA LYS A 367 3.96 -10.22 4.57
C LYS A 367 4.23 -11.44 3.71
N CYS A 368 5.48 -11.88 3.72
CA CYS A 368 5.87 -13.09 3.02
C CYS A 368 7.19 -13.57 3.64
N ASP A 369 7.23 -14.84 4.04
CA ASP A 369 8.45 -15.49 4.50
C ASP A 369 9.06 -16.22 3.31
N ILE A 370 9.98 -15.56 2.61
CA ILE A 370 10.57 -16.06 1.37
C ILE A 370 11.68 -17.07 1.71
N PRO A 371 11.59 -18.33 1.26
CA PRO A 371 12.70 -19.28 1.35
C PRO A 371 13.90 -18.78 0.56
N GLU A 372 15.11 -18.95 1.10
CA GLU A 372 16.35 -18.47 0.47
C GLU A 372 16.48 -18.99 -0.97
N SER A 373 16.20 -20.28 -1.20
CA SER A 373 16.27 -20.92 -2.52
C SER A 373 15.35 -20.32 -3.58
N LEU A 374 14.29 -19.59 -3.19
CA LEU A 374 13.34 -18.96 -4.11
C LEU A 374 13.55 -17.44 -4.21
N ALA A 375 14.48 -16.86 -3.44
CA ALA A 375 14.60 -15.42 -3.31
C ALA A 375 14.94 -14.70 -4.63
N CYS A 376 15.79 -15.29 -5.48
CA CYS A 376 16.10 -14.75 -6.81
C CYS A 376 14.87 -14.75 -7.74
N GLU A 377 14.13 -15.86 -7.80
CA GLU A 377 12.94 -15.95 -8.65
C GLU A 377 11.84 -15.00 -8.14
N VAL A 378 11.59 -14.97 -6.83
CA VAL A 378 10.63 -14.02 -6.22
C VAL A 378 11.02 -12.58 -6.49
N LEU A 379 12.31 -12.24 -6.49
CA LEU A 379 12.78 -10.89 -6.82
C LEU A 379 12.35 -10.47 -8.23
N ILE A 380 12.61 -11.33 -9.22
CA ILE A 380 12.29 -11.09 -10.63
C ILE A 380 10.76 -11.04 -10.83
N LYS A 381 10.01 -11.98 -10.24
CA LYS A 381 8.55 -11.98 -10.37
C LYS A 381 7.92 -10.80 -9.62
N ALA A 382 8.43 -10.40 -8.46
CA ALA A 382 7.91 -9.24 -7.75
C ALA A 382 8.05 -7.95 -8.58
N ASP A 383 9.14 -7.79 -9.33
CA ASP A 383 9.31 -6.66 -10.25
C ASP A 383 8.30 -6.72 -11.41
N MET A 384 8.17 -7.87 -12.07
CA MET A 384 7.22 -8.08 -13.17
C MET A 384 5.76 -7.83 -12.75
N TYR A 385 5.41 -8.16 -11.50
CA TYR A 385 4.08 -7.98 -10.94
C TYR A 385 3.89 -6.59 -10.29
N LEU A 386 4.91 -5.73 -10.34
CA LEU A 386 4.92 -4.38 -9.79
C LEU A 386 4.65 -4.35 -8.27
N LEU A 387 5.32 -5.24 -7.55
CA LEU A 387 5.23 -5.42 -6.10
C LEU A 387 6.53 -4.98 -5.40
N ASP A 388 6.81 -3.68 -5.40
CA ASP A 388 8.08 -3.10 -4.92
C ASP A 388 8.47 -3.51 -3.48
N LYS A 389 7.48 -3.63 -2.60
CA LYS A 389 7.73 -4.06 -1.22
C LYS A 389 8.11 -5.54 -1.14
N LEU A 390 7.53 -6.40 -1.99
CA LEU A 390 7.94 -7.81 -2.08
C LEU A 390 9.34 -7.93 -2.70
N LYS A 391 9.62 -7.14 -3.75
CA LYS A 391 10.97 -7.00 -4.35
C LYS A 391 12.00 -6.61 -3.29
N SER A 392 11.65 -5.65 -2.44
CA SER A 392 12.51 -5.22 -1.32
C SER A 392 12.72 -6.32 -0.28
N ILE A 393 11.69 -7.11 0.05
CA ILE A 393 11.81 -8.24 0.99
C ILE A 393 12.74 -9.31 0.40
N ALA A 394 12.59 -9.67 -0.88
CA ALA A 394 13.47 -10.61 -1.56
C ALA A 394 14.93 -10.15 -1.58
N SER A 395 15.18 -8.87 -1.88
CA SER A 395 16.53 -8.28 -1.81
C SER A 395 17.13 -8.34 -0.39
N ILE A 396 16.32 -8.14 0.66
CA ILE A 396 16.79 -8.28 2.04
C ILE A 396 17.19 -9.72 2.35
N VAL A 397 16.49 -10.73 1.81
CA VAL A 397 16.86 -12.14 1.98
C VAL A 397 18.21 -12.41 1.30
N LEU A 398 18.35 -12.03 0.03
CA LEU A 398 19.59 -12.23 -0.73
C LEU A 398 20.80 -11.58 -0.06
N THR A 399 20.66 -10.32 0.38
CA THR A 399 21.79 -9.56 0.98
C THR A 399 22.13 -9.96 2.42
N LYS A 400 21.40 -10.89 3.03
CA LYS A 400 21.76 -11.50 4.32
C LYS A 400 22.65 -12.73 4.18
N LEU A 401 22.71 -13.30 2.98
CA LEU A 401 23.53 -14.46 2.71
C LEU A 401 25.01 -14.05 2.68
N SER A 402 25.87 -15.00 3.04
CA SER A 402 27.31 -14.84 2.90
C SER A 402 27.77 -15.08 1.46
N GLU A 403 27.13 -16.02 0.78
CA GLU A 403 27.46 -16.43 -0.59
C GLU A 403 26.28 -16.20 -1.55
N PRO A 404 26.55 -15.93 -2.82
CA PRO A 404 25.51 -15.75 -3.82
C PRO A 404 24.84 -17.09 -4.12
N LEU A 405 23.51 -17.09 -4.24
CA LEU A 405 22.74 -18.29 -4.60
C LEU A 405 22.84 -18.65 -6.08
N GLU A 406 23.16 -17.65 -6.90
CA GLU A 406 23.31 -17.73 -8.34
C GLU A 406 24.73 -17.28 -8.72
N ASP A 407 25.10 -17.41 -9.98
CA ASP A 407 26.35 -16.81 -10.48
C ASP A 407 26.39 -15.30 -10.18
N ILE A 408 27.50 -14.83 -9.60
CA ILE A 408 27.64 -13.44 -9.13
C ILE A 408 27.45 -12.41 -10.25
N TYR A 409 27.85 -12.71 -11.48
CA TYR A 409 27.69 -11.80 -12.61
C TYR A 409 26.22 -11.71 -13.02
N VAL A 410 25.49 -12.84 -12.98
CA VAL A 410 24.04 -12.86 -13.21
C VAL A 410 23.32 -12.06 -12.13
N LEU A 411 23.71 -12.22 -10.86
CA LEU A 411 23.11 -11.51 -9.75
C LEU A 411 23.36 -10.00 -9.81
N MET A 412 24.58 -9.58 -10.14
CA MET A 412 24.94 -8.17 -10.32
C MET A 412 24.15 -7.52 -11.47
N ARG A 413 24.07 -8.19 -12.63
CA ARG A 413 23.28 -7.71 -13.76
C ARG A 413 21.79 -7.60 -13.41
N THR A 414 21.26 -8.61 -12.73
CA THR A 414 19.87 -8.60 -12.22
C THR A 414 19.64 -7.43 -11.26
N ALA A 415 20.59 -7.12 -10.38
CA ALA A 415 20.50 -5.99 -9.47
C ALA A 415 20.43 -4.65 -10.22
N ILE A 416 21.26 -4.48 -11.27
CA ILE A 416 21.27 -3.28 -12.12
C ILE A 416 19.96 -3.16 -12.90
N ASP A 417 19.57 -4.23 -13.62
CA ASP A 417 18.38 -4.24 -14.47
C ASP A 417 17.09 -3.93 -13.70
N LEU A 418 16.98 -4.46 -12.47
CA LEU A 418 15.84 -4.25 -11.58
C LEU A 418 15.96 -3.00 -10.69
N ASN A 419 17.05 -2.23 -10.84
CA ASN A 419 17.40 -1.02 -10.07
C ASN A 419 17.40 -1.24 -8.54
N ILE A 420 18.11 -2.27 -8.07
CA ILE A 420 18.18 -2.66 -6.66
C ILE A 420 19.57 -2.34 -6.09
N VAL A 421 19.76 -1.07 -5.71
CA VAL A 421 21.03 -0.54 -5.18
C VAL A 421 21.57 -1.38 -4.01
N ARG A 422 20.69 -1.87 -3.13
CA ARG A 422 21.11 -2.69 -1.99
C ARG A 422 21.80 -4.00 -2.42
N LEU A 423 21.28 -4.64 -3.47
CA LEU A 423 21.80 -5.90 -3.97
C LEU A 423 23.07 -5.67 -4.81
N GLU A 424 23.10 -4.57 -5.57
CA GLU A 424 24.29 -4.11 -6.30
C GLU A 424 25.47 -3.90 -5.35
N GLN A 425 25.26 -3.14 -4.27
CA GLN A 425 26.28 -2.90 -3.24
C GLN A 425 26.74 -4.20 -2.55
N TRP A 426 25.83 -5.16 -2.34
CA TRP A 426 26.20 -6.47 -1.82
C TRP A 426 27.07 -7.26 -2.80
N CYS A 427 26.77 -7.21 -4.10
CA CYS A 427 27.59 -7.85 -5.14
C CYS A 427 28.97 -7.19 -5.25
N CYS A 428 29.04 -5.86 -5.24
CA CYS A 428 30.31 -5.11 -5.24
C CYS A 428 31.18 -5.45 -4.03
N ARG A 429 30.56 -5.59 -2.85
CA ARG A 429 31.26 -6.07 -1.66
C ARG A 429 31.82 -7.47 -1.87
N TRP A 430 31.04 -8.41 -2.42
CA TRP A 430 31.50 -9.76 -2.69
C TRP A 430 32.69 -9.75 -3.66
N PHE A 431 32.65 -8.94 -4.73
CA PHE A 431 33.77 -8.76 -5.65
C PHE A 431 35.03 -8.21 -4.96
N ALA A 432 34.90 -7.26 -4.03
CA ALA A 432 36.05 -6.75 -3.26
C ALA A 432 36.67 -7.82 -2.34
N GLU A 433 35.84 -8.68 -1.74
CA GLU A 433 36.29 -9.78 -0.89
C GLU A 433 37.02 -10.85 -1.71
N HIS A 434 36.50 -11.19 -2.91
CA HIS A 434 37.00 -12.25 -3.80
C HIS A 434 37.81 -11.72 -5.00
N LEU A 435 38.32 -10.48 -4.93
CA LEU A 435 38.96 -9.83 -6.08
C LEU A 435 40.08 -10.66 -6.69
N HIS A 436 40.89 -11.31 -5.86
CA HIS A 436 41.98 -12.18 -6.29
C HIS A 436 41.56 -13.38 -7.14
N GLU A 437 40.30 -13.80 -7.05
CA GLU A 437 39.72 -14.92 -7.83
C GLU A 437 39.15 -14.45 -9.17
N VAL A 438 38.66 -13.20 -9.23
CA VAL A 438 37.92 -12.66 -10.39
C VAL A 438 38.73 -11.71 -11.26
N ILE A 439 39.85 -11.17 -10.77
CA ILE A 439 40.60 -10.10 -11.45
C ILE A 439 41.12 -10.49 -12.84
N GLU A 440 41.35 -11.78 -13.07
CA GLU A 440 41.76 -12.35 -14.37
C GLU A 440 40.58 -12.99 -15.14
N ASP A 441 39.36 -13.01 -14.59
CA ASP A 441 38.17 -13.57 -15.26
C ASP A 441 37.74 -12.63 -16.39
N GLN A 442 37.61 -13.17 -17.61
CA GLN A 442 37.13 -12.41 -18.76
C GLN A 442 35.77 -11.75 -18.51
N ARG A 443 34.88 -12.39 -17.75
CA ARG A 443 33.55 -11.82 -17.42
C ARG A 443 33.65 -10.59 -16.54
N PHE A 444 34.67 -10.52 -15.67
CA PHE A 444 34.96 -9.34 -14.86
C PHE A 444 35.47 -8.19 -15.73
N LEU A 445 36.41 -8.50 -16.64
CA LEU A 445 36.94 -7.52 -17.60
C LEU A 445 35.84 -6.95 -18.51
N ASP A 446 34.99 -7.83 -19.06
CA ASP A 446 33.86 -7.43 -19.90
C ASP A 446 32.89 -6.52 -19.13
N PHE A 447 32.63 -6.84 -17.85
CA PHE A 447 31.75 -6.05 -17.00
C PHE A 447 32.31 -4.65 -16.70
N ILE A 448 33.63 -4.52 -16.47
CA ILE A 448 34.29 -3.21 -16.33
C ILE A 448 34.10 -2.38 -17.59
N CYS A 449 34.34 -2.98 -18.76
CA CYS A 449 34.13 -2.34 -20.05
C CYS A 449 32.68 -1.87 -20.21
N GLU A 450 31.70 -2.71 -19.91
CA GLU A 450 30.28 -2.34 -19.97
C GLU A 450 29.94 -1.18 -19.03
N SER A 451 30.44 -1.21 -17.79
CA SER A 451 30.25 -0.13 -16.82
C SER A 451 30.84 1.19 -17.32
N ALA A 452 32.03 1.17 -17.94
CA ALA A 452 32.64 2.35 -18.54
C ALA A 452 31.80 2.93 -19.69
N HIS A 453 31.20 2.07 -20.53
CA HIS A 453 30.36 2.49 -21.65
C HIS A 453 28.94 2.93 -21.25
N SER A 454 28.52 2.68 -20.01
CA SER A 454 27.20 3.10 -19.51
C SER A 454 27.05 4.63 -19.44
N ILE A 455 28.15 5.37 -19.31
CA ILE A 455 28.18 6.84 -19.23
C ILE A 455 28.24 7.44 -20.64
N LYS A 456 27.22 8.20 -21.02
CA LYS A 456 27.17 8.90 -22.32
C LYS A 456 28.21 10.03 -22.36
N LYS A 457 29.06 10.02 -23.40
CA LYS A 457 30.13 11.02 -23.62
C LYS A 457 31.20 11.05 -22.52
N ARG A 458 31.49 9.89 -21.92
CA ARG A 458 32.57 9.70 -20.96
C ARG A 458 33.87 10.34 -21.46
N GLN A 459 34.46 11.20 -20.66
CA GLN A 459 35.83 11.69 -20.83
C GLN A 459 36.81 10.74 -20.14
N GLU A 460 38.09 10.77 -20.53
CA GLU A 460 39.13 9.95 -19.90
C GLU A 460 39.31 10.20 -18.39
N THR A 461 38.82 11.33 -17.87
CA THR A 461 38.86 11.68 -16.45
C THR A 461 37.59 11.31 -15.69
N ASP A 462 36.57 10.81 -16.36
CA ASP A 462 35.31 10.44 -15.72
C ASP A 462 35.44 9.08 -15.06
N THR A 463 34.89 8.92 -13.86
CA THR A 463 34.99 7.67 -13.13
C THR A 463 34.20 6.54 -13.79
N ILE A 464 34.56 5.29 -13.48
CA ILE A 464 33.80 4.10 -13.90
C ILE A 464 32.94 3.69 -12.68
N PRO A 465 31.59 3.67 -12.79
CA PRO A 465 30.71 3.46 -11.63
C PRO A 465 31.06 2.19 -10.84
N PHE A 466 31.27 1.08 -11.54
CA PHE A 466 31.62 -0.18 -10.88
C PHE A 466 32.99 -0.13 -10.18
N ILE A 467 33.97 0.57 -10.76
CA ILE A 467 35.30 0.71 -10.16
C ILE A 467 35.24 1.59 -8.91
N ASP A 468 34.42 2.64 -8.91
CA ASP A 468 34.23 3.49 -7.74
C ASP A 468 33.60 2.69 -6.58
N ASP A 469 32.55 1.91 -6.86
CA ASP A 469 31.94 1.03 -5.86
C ASP A 469 32.94 -0.03 -5.36
N LEU A 470 33.75 -0.61 -6.25
CA LEU A 470 34.78 -1.57 -5.89
C LEU A 470 35.86 -0.94 -4.99
N ARG A 471 36.36 0.26 -5.34
CA ARG A 471 37.31 1.05 -4.53
C ARG A 471 36.72 1.35 -3.15
N TYR A 472 35.45 1.74 -3.08
CA TYR A 472 34.75 1.97 -1.83
C TYR A 472 34.75 0.71 -0.94
N TRP A 473 34.35 -0.45 -1.46
CA TRP A 473 34.31 -1.68 -0.67
C TRP A 473 35.69 -2.21 -0.30
N LEU A 474 36.70 -1.99 -1.14
CA LEU A 474 38.10 -2.27 -0.79
C LEU A 474 38.57 -1.38 0.37
N SER A 475 38.24 -0.09 0.39
CA SER A 475 38.57 0.78 1.53
C SER A 475 37.97 0.26 2.84
N LYS A 476 36.76 -0.30 2.79
CA LYS A 476 36.09 -0.91 3.95
C LYS A 476 36.73 -2.23 4.35
N LYS A 477 37.11 -3.09 3.40
CA LYS A 477 37.80 -4.36 3.65
C LYS A 477 39.12 -4.14 4.41
N TYR A 478 39.90 -3.14 3.98
CA TYR A 478 41.21 -2.82 4.56
C TYR A 478 41.14 -1.79 5.70
N SER A 479 39.94 -1.34 6.09
CA SER A 479 39.71 -0.34 7.16
C SER A 479 40.43 1.01 6.92
N VAL A 480 40.59 1.40 5.66
CA VAL A 480 41.22 2.66 5.26
C VAL A 480 40.24 3.82 5.47
N LEU A 481 40.69 4.91 6.10
CA LEU A 481 39.89 6.11 6.29
C LEU A 481 39.88 6.95 5.01
N GLU A 482 38.73 7.56 4.71
CA GLU A 482 38.55 8.38 3.50
C GLU A 482 39.45 9.62 3.48
N ASP A 483 39.82 10.13 4.66
CA ASP A 483 40.71 11.30 4.80
C ASP A 483 42.18 10.97 4.46
N ASP A 484 42.57 9.71 4.57
CA ASP A 484 43.92 9.23 4.29
C ASP A 484 44.13 8.89 2.80
N ILE A 485 43.03 8.76 2.05
CA ILE A 485 43.02 8.47 0.62
C ILE A 485 43.30 9.75 -0.17
N ASP A 486 44.34 9.71 -1.00
CA ASP A 486 44.59 10.75 -1.96
C ASP A 486 43.51 10.76 -3.05
N LYS A 487 42.73 11.85 -3.11
CA LYS A 487 41.60 11.98 -4.03
C LYS A 487 41.94 11.86 -5.51
N ARG A 488 43.22 12.01 -5.89
CA ARG A 488 43.65 11.92 -7.28
C ARG A 488 44.07 10.51 -7.67
N SER A 489 44.80 9.82 -6.79
CA SER A 489 45.29 8.46 -7.04
C SER A 489 44.42 7.35 -6.47
N GLY A 490 43.54 7.65 -5.50
CA GLY A 490 42.77 6.65 -4.76
C GLY A 490 43.58 5.84 -3.74
N LYS A 491 44.89 6.07 -3.65
CA LYS A 491 45.84 5.39 -2.76
C LYS A 491 46.01 6.12 -1.43
N VAL A 492 46.38 5.40 -0.38
CA VAL A 492 46.73 5.99 0.92
C VAL A 492 48.02 6.80 0.80
N ARG A 493 48.03 8.01 1.37
CA ARG A 493 49.19 8.90 1.36
C ARG A 493 50.27 8.41 2.32
N GLU A 494 51.51 8.37 1.84
CA GLU A 494 52.68 8.35 2.72
C GLU A 494 52.96 9.79 3.16
N TYR A 495 52.76 10.09 4.44
CA TYR A 495 53.15 11.38 5.02
C TYR A 495 54.62 11.31 5.46
N ASP A 496 55.36 12.40 5.26
CA ASP A 496 56.76 12.50 5.70
C ASP A 496 56.88 12.21 7.22
N GLY A 497 57.33 11.01 7.56
CA GLY A 497 57.58 10.57 8.94
C GLY A 497 56.53 9.65 9.57
N GLU A 498 55.44 9.29 8.87
CA GLU A 498 54.48 8.27 9.31
C GLU A 498 54.48 7.10 8.33
N GLU A 499 54.86 5.91 8.81
CA GLU A 499 54.80 4.68 8.01
C GLU A 499 53.35 4.23 7.84
N ILE A 500 52.93 3.96 6.60
CA ILE A 500 51.65 3.32 6.31
C ILE A 500 51.61 1.94 6.98
N THR A 501 50.43 1.56 7.46
CA THR A 501 50.23 0.23 8.06
C THR A 501 50.34 -0.86 6.99
N ASP A 502 50.65 -2.09 7.42
CA ASP A 502 50.71 -3.26 6.52
C ASP A 502 49.41 -3.43 5.70
N TRP A 503 48.26 -3.12 6.30
CA TRP A 503 46.95 -3.22 5.65
C TRP A 503 46.72 -2.12 4.60
N GLU A 504 47.21 -0.90 4.84
CA GLU A 504 47.18 0.20 3.87
C GLU A 504 48.14 -0.04 2.70
N ALA A 505 49.30 -0.63 2.97
CA ALA A 505 50.23 -1.08 1.93
C ALA A 505 49.60 -2.16 1.04
N GLU A 506 48.90 -3.14 1.64
CA GLU A 506 48.17 -4.17 0.89
C GLU A 506 47.03 -3.56 0.05
N TYR A 507 46.27 -2.62 0.61
CA TYR A 507 45.25 -1.87 -0.14
C TYR A 507 45.83 -1.16 -1.36
N ASN A 508 46.95 -0.45 -1.19
CA ASN A 508 47.63 0.25 -2.29
C ASN A 508 48.11 -0.73 -3.38
N LEU A 509 48.62 -1.91 -3.00
CA LEU A 509 49.02 -2.96 -3.94
C LEU A 509 47.82 -3.52 -4.73
N VAL A 510 46.68 -3.71 -4.06
CA VAL A 510 45.45 -4.17 -4.71
C VAL A 510 44.93 -3.12 -5.72
N LEU A 511 44.97 -1.84 -5.36
CA LEU A 511 44.60 -0.77 -6.30
C LEU A 511 45.53 -0.71 -7.51
N GLU A 512 46.83 -0.92 -7.33
CA GLU A 512 47.78 -0.97 -8.45
C GLU A 512 47.43 -2.08 -9.44
N LYS A 513 46.97 -3.25 -8.96
CA LYS A 513 46.48 -4.32 -9.85
C LYS A 513 45.23 -3.90 -10.63
N ILE A 514 44.31 -3.18 -9.99
CA ILE A 514 43.12 -2.65 -10.68
C ILE A 514 43.54 -1.63 -11.74
N GLU A 515 44.48 -0.74 -11.45
CA GLU A 515 45.04 0.21 -12.43
C GLU A 515 45.67 -0.52 -13.62
N GLN A 516 46.42 -1.61 -13.38
CA GLN A 516 47.00 -2.43 -14.46
C GLN A 516 45.92 -3.07 -15.34
N VAL A 517 44.84 -3.57 -14.74
CA VAL A 517 43.67 -4.08 -15.48
C VAL A 517 43.05 -2.98 -16.33
N LEU A 518 42.80 -1.80 -15.77
CA LEU A 518 42.21 -0.67 -16.49
C LEU A 518 43.09 -0.22 -17.68
N LEU A 519 44.41 -0.16 -17.47
CA LEU A 519 45.37 0.13 -18.53
C LEU A 519 45.34 -0.94 -19.64
N SER A 520 45.23 -2.23 -19.28
CA SER A 520 45.13 -3.32 -20.26
C SER A 520 43.86 -3.26 -21.12
N LEU A 521 42.80 -2.64 -20.58
CA LEU A 521 41.50 -2.48 -21.25
C LEU A 521 41.40 -1.16 -22.03
N ASP A 522 42.47 -0.36 -22.07
CA ASP A 522 42.48 1.00 -22.66
C ASP A 522 41.44 1.93 -22.00
N LEU A 523 41.23 1.74 -20.70
CA LEU A 523 40.31 2.53 -19.88
C LEU A 523 41.11 3.43 -18.92
N ASN A 524 41.21 4.73 -19.23
CA ASN A 524 41.67 5.73 -18.26
C ASN A 524 40.51 6.04 -17.30
N ALA A 525 40.68 5.91 -15.98
CA ALA A 525 39.62 6.12 -14.97
C ALA A 525 40.10 6.56 -13.58
#